data_AF-A0A8S2EA50-F1
#
_entry.id   AF-A0A8S2EA50-F1
#
_cell.length_a   1.000
_cell.length_b   1.000
_cell.length_c   1.000
_cell.angle_alpha   90.00
_cell.angle_beta   90.00
_cell.angle_gamma   90.00
#
_symmetry.space_group_name_H-M   'P 1'
#
loop_
_entity.id
_entity.type
_entity.pdbx_description
1 polymer ?
#
loop_
_entity_poly.entity_id
_entity_poly.type
_entity_poly.pdbx_seq_one_letter_code
_entity_poly.pdbx_strand_id
1 'polypeptide(L)'
;IFVDRDYKPCTYERPFISVWGWVCLLLSVLAPLICNQFLTNHLSQMKRAKSGFALHIRLTCMLPCISMILIHVNVMTAIFEYLHVTVMKLFIDCVCDIELWRIDGSSDYILLHSELCTDVIGYDHIRLRQNSNSEYLGNDRTLEKNENGKLFRGKGNEDVLLLNNDTSHPSFGAISTIQQQPLQQARIVSKHGDINLSRRHIKNRKRQFLADIFITLIDLKWSWIISLFVITFIASWVLFAIIWSSLMYFHGDFAFDKNINSTSCIQGVHTLAGVFLFSLETQQTIGYGTRSISETCPGAILILILQALFGLIIQAFLLGLIYTKLSRPKKRSETLMWSHESVICMCDGHLSLQVRLGDMRNRSNIVEAHVRMYFVQKRVTQEGEVLPLHLADMNVGFDKGEDRLFLIWPLIIEHRIDQNSPLWTMSKEDLTRGDKHFEVILILEGIIEPTGMTTQARTSYLPSEIKWGHRFERLIDFNEHKRVYEIDYSKFHVTYPLMDDAQIPSCSAKELYERRKQNL
;
A
#
# COMPACT_ATOMS: atom_id res chain seq x y z
N ILE A 1 -22.33 -28.23 33.18
CA ILE A 1 -23.12 -28.03 31.94
C ILE A 1 -22.85 -26.60 31.50
N PHE A 2 -21.72 -26.39 30.85
CA PHE A 2 -21.36 -25.13 30.19
C PHE A 2 -21.64 -25.33 28.71
N VAL A 3 -22.47 -24.46 28.14
CA VAL A 3 -22.83 -24.47 26.72
C VAL A 3 -21.91 -23.49 26.01
N ASP A 4 -21.14 -24.02 25.07
CA ASP A 4 -20.37 -23.32 24.05
C ASP A 4 -21.19 -22.26 23.31
N ARG A 5 -20.57 -21.11 23.07
CA ARG A 5 -20.88 -20.27 21.91
C ARG A 5 -19.58 -19.86 21.25
N ASP A 6 -19.23 -20.62 20.22
CA ASP A 6 -18.32 -20.25 19.15
C ASP A 6 -18.66 -18.86 18.59
N TYR A 7 -17.74 -17.91 18.75
CA TYR A 7 -17.72 -16.69 17.95
C TYR A 7 -16.76 -16.92 16.76
N LYS A 8 -17.33 -17.27 15.60
CA LYS A 8 -16.64 -17.11 14.30
C LYS A 8 -16.67 -15.62 13.94
N PRO A 9 -15.52 -14.96 13.67
CA PRO A 9 -15.56 -13.64 13.04
C PRO A 9 -15.97 -13.80 11.57
N CYS A 10 -17.05 -13.12 11.19
CA CYS A 10 -17.48 -12.96 9.80
C CYS A 10 -16.35 -12.32 8.98
N THR A 11 -15.78 -13.09 8.07
CA THR A 11 -14.99 -12.58 6.95
C THR A 11 -15.91 -11.77 6.04
N TYR A 12 -15.87 -10.44 6.15
CA TYR A 12 -16.37 -9.56 5.10
C TYR A 12 -15.39 -9.66 3.92
N GLU A 13 -15.72 -10.51 2.94
CA GLU A 13 -15.07 -10.50 1.64
C GLU A 13 -15.30 -9.12 1.00
N ARG A 14 -14.22 -8.36 0.84
CA ARG A 14 -14.22 -7.18 -0.04
C ARG A 14 -14.51 -7.68 -1.46
N PRO A 15 -15.37 -7.03 -2.26
CA PRO A 15 -15.59 -7.46 -3.63
C PRO A 15 -14.30 -7.19 -4.41
N PHE A 16 -13.55 -8.26 -4.65
CA PHE A 16 -12.44 -8.31 -5.59
C PHE A 16 -13.05 -8.15 -6.98
N ILE A 17 -13.20 -6.92 -7.47
CA ILE A 17 -13.43 -6.68 -8.90
C ILE A 17 -12.11 -7.00 -9.58
N SER A 18 -11.92 -8.29 -9.88
CA SER A 18 -10.80 -8.79 -10.65
C SER A 18 -10.89 -8.26 -12.09
N VAL A 19 -9.80 -8.38 -12.85
CA VAL A 19 -9.74 -8.06 -14.28
C VAL A 19 -10.89 -8.74 -15.06
N TRP A 20 -11.41 -9.87 -14.56
CA TRP A 20 -12.59 -10.54 -15.10
C TRP A 20 -13.89 -9.75 -14.94
N GLY A 21 -14.03 -8.92 -13.91
CA GLY A 21 -15.17 -8.01 -13.75
C GLY A 21 -15.22 -6.96 -14.86
N TRP A 22 -14.07 -6.39 -15.22
CA TRP A 22 -13.97 -5.46 -16.35
C TRP A 22 -14.13 -6.15 -17.71
N VAL A 23 -13.63 -7.38 -17.87
CA VAL A 23 -13.85 -8.20 -19.08
C VAL A 23 -15.33 -8.58 -19.23
N CYS A 24 -16.02 -8.93 -18.14
CA CYS A 24 -17.46 -9.19 -18.15
C CYS A 24 -18.27 -7.93 -18.47
N LEU A 25 -17.83 -6.76 -18.00
CA LEU A 25 -18.45 -5.46 -18.30
C LEU A 25 -18.23 -5.04 -19.76
N LEU A 26 -17.06 -5.38 -20.33
CA LEU A 26 -16.78 -5.15 -21.75
C LEU A 26 -17.58 -6.11 -22.65
N LEU A 27 -17.66 -7.40 -22.27
CA LEU A 27 -18.44 -8.42 -22.98
C LEU A 27 -19.95 -8.17 -22.88
N SER A 28 -20.45 -7.65 -21.76
CA SER A 28 -21.88 -7.34 -21.59
C SER A 28 -22.34 -6.13 -22.41
N VAL A 29 -21.43 -5.21 -22.75
CA VAL A 29 -21.70 -4.09 -23.66
C VAL A 29 -21.55 -4.50 -25.13
N LEU A 30 -20.57 -5.35 -25.47
CA LEU A 30 -20.34 -5.80 -26.84
C LEU A 30 -21.37 -6.84 -27.34
N ALA A 31 -21.85 -7.73 -26.46
CA ALA A 31 -22.81 -8.78 -26.82
C ALA A 31 -24.14 -8.25 -27.42
N PRO A 32 -24.82 -7.23 -26.85
CA PRO A 32 -26.05 -6.69 -27.44
C PRO A 32 -25.78 -5.93 -28.75
N LEU A 33 -24.62 -5.31 -28.93
CA LEU A 33 -24.22 -4.64 -30.18
C LEU A 33 -24.03 -5.63 -31.33
N ILE A 34 -23.35 -6.76 -31.08
CA ILE A 34 -23.16 -7.83 -32.06
C ILE A 34 -24.50 -8.51 -32.38
N CYS A 35 -25.36 -8.71 -31.37
CA CYS A 35 -26.66 -9.35 -31.54
C CYS A 35 -27.65 -8.45 -32.32
N ASN A 36 -27.64 -7.14 -32.09
CA ASN A 36 -28.51 -6.20 -32.79
C ASN A 36 -28.10 -6.03 -34.27
N GLN A 37 -26.79 -6.08 -34.57
CA GLN A 37 -26.27 -6.11 -35.93
C GLN A 37 -26.64 -7.43 -36.66
N PHE A 38 -26.65 -8.55 -35.94
CA PHE A 38 -27.05 -9.85 -36.48
C PHE A 38 -28.57 -9.92 -36.75
N LEU A 39 -29.38 -9.35 -35.87
CA LEU A 39 -30.85 -9.32 -35.97
C LEU A 39 -31.33 -8.41 -37.10
N THR A 40 -30.72 -7.24 -37.27
CA THR A 40 -31.03 -6.30 -38.36
C THR A 40 -30.68 -6.87 -39.74
N ASN A 41 -29.54 -7.55 -39.86
CA ASN A 41 -29.16 -8.25 -41.10
C ASN A 41 -30.16 -9.38 -41.45
N HIS A 42 -30.62 -10.17 -40.48
CA HIS A 42 -31.58 -11.24 -40.72
C HIS A 42 -33.02 -10.74 -40.96
N LEU A 43 -33.44 -9.64 -40.32
CA LEU A 43 -34.73 -8.99 -40.59
C LEU A 43 -34.81 -8.41 -42.00
N SER A 44 -33.68 -7.92 -42.54
CA SER A 44 -33.59 -7.47 -43.94
C SER A 44 -33.76 -8.61 -44.95
N GLN A 45 -33.26 -9.81 -44.62
CA GLN A 45 -33.39 -11.02 -45.43
C GLN A 45 -34.83 -11.60 -45.39
N MET A 46 -35.55 -11.43 -44.27
CA MET A 46 -36.93 -11.92 -44.14
C MET A 46 -37.97 -11.16 -44.98
N LYS A 47 -37.75 -9.88 -45.29
CA LYS A 47 -38.64 -9.11 -46.18
C LYS A 47 -38.67 -9.63 -47.64
N ARG A 48 -37.80 -10.56 -48.04
CA ARG A 48 -37.74 -11.13 -49.40
C ARG A 48 -38.39 -12.52 -49.56
N ALA A 49 -38.79 -13.20 -48.49
CA ALA A 49 -39.33 -14.55 -48.58
C ALA A 49 -40.86 -14.55 -48.78
N LYS A 50 -41.34 -15.16 -49.88
CA LYS A 50 -42.73 -15.07 -50.36
C LYS A 50 -43.63 -16.29 -50.05
N SER A 51 -43.29 -17.17 -49.11
CA SER A 51 -44.12 -18.36 -48.81
C SER A 51 -44.38 -18.60 -47.31
N GLY A 52 -45.67 -18.77 -46.96
CA GLY A 52 -46.16 -18.82 -45.58
C GLY A 52 -45.77 -20.06 -44.76
N PHE A 53 -45.31 -21.13 -45.40
CA PHE A 53 -44.95 -22.38 -44.71
C PHE A 53 -43.56 -22.31 -44.05
N ALA A 54 -42.61 -21.58 -44.65
CA ALA A 54 -41.27 -21.36 -44.08
C ALA A 54 -41.27 -20.36 -42.92
N LEU A 55 -42.27 -19.46 -42.86
CA LEU A 55 -42.44 -18.47 -41.81
C LEU A 55 -42.89 -19.11 -40.49
N HIS A 56 -43.75 -20.14 -40.56
CA HIS A 56 -44.34 -20.78 -39.39
C HIS A 56 -43.35 -21.67 -38.61
N ILE A 57 -42.43 -22.35 -39.32
CA ILE A 57 -41.36 -23.16 -38.72
C ILE A 57 -40.26 -22.27 -38.12
N ARG A 58 -39.97 -21.10 -38.73
CA ARG A 58 -38.97 -20.16 -38.20
C ARG A 58 -39.46 -19.37 -36.98
N LEU A 59 -40.75 -19.03 -36.89
CA LEU A 59 -41.30 -18.38 -35.69
C LEU A 59 -41.31 -19.31 -34.47
N THR A 60 -41.61 -20.60 -34.66
CA THR A 60 -41.68 -21.58 -33.56
C THR A 60 -40.32 -21.90 -32.95
N CYS A 61 -39.21 -21.81 -33.72
CA CYS A 61 -37.85 -21.91 -33.17
C CYS A 61 -37.33 -20.60 -32.55
N MET A 62 -37.84 -19.43 -32.94
CA MET A 62 -37.39 -18.13 -32.44
C MET A 62 -37.99 -17.74 -31.07
N LEU A 63 -39.22 -18.17 -30.79
CA LEU A 63 -39.94 -17.89 -29.53
C LEU A 63 -39.17 -18.29 -28.24
N PRO A 64 -38.54 -19.48 -28.13
CA PRO A 64 -37.74 -19.84 -26.95
C PRO A 64 -36.41 -19.07 -26.87
N CYS A 65 -35.82 -18.65 -28.00
CA CYS A 65 -34.63 -17.79 -27.98
C CYS A 65 -34.96 -16.36 -27.51
N ILE A 66 -36.09 -15.81 -27.94
CA ILE A 66 -36.56 -14.49 -27.52
C ILE A 66 -36.93 -14.49 -26.03
N SER A 67 -37.52 -15.58 -25.50
CA SER A 67 -37.81 -15.68 -24.06
C SER A 67 -36.53 -15.81 -23.21
N MET A 68 -35.53 -16.58 -23.65
CA MET A 68 -34.23 -16.62 -22.97
C MET A 68 -33.51 -15.27 -22.99
N ILE A 69 -33.60 -14.52 -24.10
CA ILE A 69 -33.02 -13.18 -24.21
C ILE A 69 -33.75 -12.20 -23.29
N LEU A 70 -35.09 -12.23 -23.22
CA LEU A 70 -35.88 -11.40 -22.30
C LEU A 70 -35.60 -11.71 -20.83
N ILE A 71 -35.39 -12.99 -20.47
CA ILE A 71 -35.00 -13.39 -19.12
C ILE A 71 -33.59 -12.88 -18.81
N HIS A 72 -32.63 -13.02 -19.73
CA HIS A 72 -31.28 -12.48 -19.55
C HIS A 72 -31.26 -10.95 -19.47
N VAL A 73 -32.06 -10.26 -20.29
CA VAL A 73 -32.16 -8.80 -20.25
C VAL A 73 -32.77 -8.35 -18.93
N ASN A 74 -33.84 -9.00 -18.44
CA ASN A 74 -34.46 -8.66 -17.15
C ASN A 74 -33.55 -8.94 -15.94
N VAL A 75 -32.78 -10.04 -15.98
CA VAL A 75 -31.78 -10.32 -14.93
C VAL A 75 -30.64 -9.30 -14.99
N MET A 76 -30.22 -8.90 -16.19
CA MET A 76 -29.16 -7.90 -16.36
C MET A 76 -29.61 -6.48 -16.02
N THR A 77 -30.85 -6.09 -16.30
CA THR A 77 -31.42 -4.80 -15.82
C THR A 77 -31.61 -4.80 -14.32
N ALA A 78 -31.99 -5.91 -13.69
CA ALA A 78 -32.04 -6.01 -12.22
C ALA A 78 -30.64 -5.90 -11.59
N ILE A 79 -29.61 -6.52 -12.18
CA ILE A 79 -28.22 -6.37 -11.75
C ILE A 79 -27.72 -4.93 -12.00
N PHE A 80 -28.13 -4.30 -13.11
CA PHE A 80 -27.78 -2.93 -13.45
C PHE A 80 -28.46 -1.92 -12.50
N GLU A 81 -29.72 -2.11 -12.12
CA GLU A 81 -30.39 -1.30 -11.09
C GLU A 81 -29.71 -1.48 -9.73
N TYR A 82 -29.36 -2.71 -9.34
CA TYR A 82 -28.68 -2.97 -8.08
C TYR A 82 -27.26 -2.35 -8.04
N LEU A 83 -26.51 -2.44 -9.14
CA LEU A 83 -25.17 -1.86 -9.26
C LEU A 83 -25.22 -0.34 -9.40
N HIS A 84 -26.19 0.21 -10.12
CA HIS A 84 -26.39 1.65 -10.26
C HIS A 84 -26.82 2.29 -8.94
N VAL A 85 -27.71 1.64 -8.17
CA VAL A 85 -28.07 2.08 -6.82
C VAL A 85 -26.86 2.01 -5.88
N THR A 86 -26.02 0.98 -5.99
CA THR A 86 -24.81 0.82 -5.14
C THR A 86 -23.73 1.85 -5.50
N VAL A 87 -23.51 2.11 -6.79
CA VAL A 87 -22.55 3.12 -7.28
C VAL A 87 -23.04 4.53 -7.00
N MET A 88 -24.34 4.81 -7.15
CA MET A 88 -24.95 6.08 -6.75
C MET A 88 -24.90 6.28 -5.23
N LYS A 89 -25.08 5.23 -4.42
CA LYS A 89 -24.89 5.31 -2.96
C LYS A 89 -23.44 5.67 -2.62
N LEU A 90 -22.47 4.98 -3.23
CA LEU A 90 -21.04 5.28 -3.06
C LEU A 90 -20.68 6.69 -3.56
N PHE A 91 -21.34 7.18 -4.60
CA PHE A 91 -21.13 8.52 -5.13
C PHE A 91 -21.77 9.60 -4.25
N ILE A 92 -22.97 9.35 -3.72
CA ILE A 92 -23.65 10.23 -2.74
C ILE A 92 -22.87 10.28 -1.43
N ASP A 93 -22.41 9.14 -0.92
CA ASP A 93 -21.58 9.06 0.29
C ASP A 93 -20.25 9.82 0.11
N CYS A 94 -19.63 9.72 -1.08
CA CYS A 94 -18.40 10.44 -1.41
C CYS A 94 -18.60 11.95 -1.65
N VAL A 95 -19.78 12.38 -2.11
CA VAL A 95 -20.14 13.80 -2.29
C VAL A 95 -20.57 14.43 -0.95
N CYS A 96 -21.25 13.68 -0.09
CA CYS A 96 -21.58 14.11 1.28
C CYS A 96 -20.33 14.28 2.15
N ASP A 97 -19.31 13.41 2.00
CA ASP A 97 -18.00 13.58 2.65
C ASP A 97 -17.27 14.87 2.20
N ILE A 98 -17.50 15.31 0.95
CA ILE A 98 -16.91 16.54 0.39
C ILE A 98 -17.65 17.81 0.86
N GLU A 99 -18.99 17.75 1.01
CA GLU A 99 -19.75 18.88 1.56
C GLU A 99 -19.58 19.04 3.08
N LEU A 100 -19.47 17.94 3.85
CA LEU A 100 -19.13 17.99 5.27
C LEU A 100 -17.76 18.65 5.51
N TRP A 101 -16.78 18.40 4.64
CA TRP A 101 -15.47 19.04 4.71
C TRP A 101 -15.48 20.53 4.33
N ARG A 102 -16.51 21.00 3.61
CA ARG A 102 -16.65 22.41 3.19
C ARG A 102 -17.38 23.28 4.22
N ILE A 103 -18.16 22.67 5.12
CA ILE A 103 -18.93 23.39 6.14
C ILE A 103 -18.10 23.64 7.43
N ASP A 104 -17.07 22.86 7.72
CA ASP A 104 -16.17 23.03 8.89
C ASP A 104 -15.12 24.16 8.75
N GLY A 105 -15.30 25.06 7.78
CA GLY A 105 -14.36 26.14 7.44
C GLY A 105 -14.63 27.52 8.06
N SER A 106 -15.47 27.65 9.10
CA SER A 106 -15.78 28.95 9.71
C SER A 106 -16.19 28.89 11.19
N SER A 107 -15.27 29.31 12.07
CA SER A 107 -15.39 29.91 13.41
C SER A 107 -16.37 29.37 14.49
N ASP A 108 -15.75 29.00 15.63
CA ASP A 108 -16.13 29.13 17.06
C ASP A 108 -17.39 28.44 17.64
N TYR A 109 -17.10 27.46 18.50
CA TYR A 109 -17.83 26.90 19.67
C TYR A 109 -19.36 26.76 19.63
N ILE A 110 -19.84 25.50 19.72
CA ILE A 110 -20.73 25.00 20.78
C ILE A 110 -20.69 23.46 20.79
N LEU A 111 -20.58 22.91 21.99
CA LEU A 111 -20.52 21.50 22.36
C LEU A 111 -21.95 20.96 22.55
N LEU A 112 -22.36 19.86 21.89
CA LEU A 112 -23.19 18.76 22.44
C LEU A 112 -23.68 17.76 21.36
N HIS A 113 -23.17 16.52 21.46
CA HIS A 113 -23.76 15.22 21.08
C HIS A 113 -24.45 15.03 19.72
N SER A 114 -23.87 14.20 18.85
CA SER A 114 -24.29 12.79 18.72
C SER A 114 -23.23 11.95 18.00
N GLU A 115 -23.05 10.73 18.51
CA GLU A 115 -22.17 9.68 17.99
C GLU A 115 -22.71 9.16 16.65
N LEU A 116 -21.88 9.16 15.60
CA LEU A 116 -21.70 8.04 14.66
C LEU A 116 -20.59 8.41 13.65
N CYS A 117 -19.71 7.44 13.37
CA CYS A 117 -18.69 7.43 12.31
C CYS A 117 -17.35 8.17 12.53
N THR A 118 -16.45 7.54 13.29
CA THR A 118 -15.01 7.47 12.90
C THR A 118 -14.37 6.26 13.58
N ASP A 119 -14.01 5.24 12.80
CA ASP A 119 -13.04 4.21 13.20
C ASP A 119 -12.42 3.55 11.94
N VAL A 120 -11.26 4.04 11.48
CA VAL A 120 -10.13 3.22 11.00
C VAL A 120 -8.84 4.05 11.10
N ILE A 121 -7.97 3.59 12.00
CA ILE A 121 -6.50 3.72 12.13
C ILE A 121 -6.21 4.10 13.59
N GLY A 122 -5.90 3.06 14.35
CA GLY A 122 -5.66 3.15 15.78
C GLY A 122 -4.44 4.00 16.13
N TYR A 123 -4.57 4.70 17.25
CA TYR A 123 -3.50 4.84 18.21
C TYR A 123 -4.07 4.83 19.62
N ASP A 124 -3.23 4.29 20.50
CA ASP A 124 -3.45 3.79 21.85
C ASP A 124 -4.28 4.62 22.84
N HIS A 125 -4.99 3.85 23.67
CA HIS A 125 -5.51 4.24 24.96
C HIS A 125 -4.40 4.68 25.93
N ILE A 126 -4.42 5.95 26.36
CA ILE A 126 -4.06 6.33 27.73
C ILE A 126 -5.13 7.30 28.24
N ARG A 127 -5.99 6.80 29.14
CA ARG A 127 -6.89 7.64 29.95
C ARG A 127 -6.07 8.30 31.06
N LEU A 128 -5.94 9.62 30.99
CA LEU A 128 -5.57 10.48 32.11
C LEU A 128 -6.74 10.58 33.08
N ARG A 129 -6.50 10.29 34.36
CA ARG A 129 -7.37 10.71 35.46
C ARG A 129 -6.85 12.07 35.94
N GLN A 130 -7.67 13.10 35.76
CA GLN A 130 -7.43 14.44 36.29
C GLN A 130 -7.35 14.40 37.82
N ASN A 131 -6.40 15.13 38.38
CA ASN A 131 -6.71 15.98 39.51
C ASN A 131 -5.93 17.30 39.37
N SER A 132 -6.72 18.36 39.36
CA SER A 132 -6.35 19.76 39.43
C SER A 132 -5.50 20.06 40.67
N ASN A 133 -4.46 20.88 40.52
CA ASN A 133 -4.39 22.14 41.23
C ASN A 133 -3.41 23.10 40.56
N SER A 134 -3.96 24.28 40.29
CA SER A 134 -3.36 25.58 40.06
C SER A 134 -2.09 25.83 40.89
N GLU A 135 -1.03 26.37 40.26
CA GLU A 135 -0.56 27.73 40.61
C GLU A 135 0.43 28.29 39.58
N TYR A 136 0.21 29.55 39.26
CA TYR A 136 1.03 30.44 38.46
C TYR A 136 2.35 30.73 39.17
N LEU A 137 3.48 30.67 38.48
CA LEU A 137 4.58 31.62 38.72
C LEU A 137 5.52 31.65 37.50
N GLY A 138 5.69 32.85 36.97
CA GLY A 138 6.58 33.13 35.86
C GLY A 138 8.01 33.40 36.30
N ASN A 139 8.78 33.67 35.25
CA ASN A 139 10.02 34.42 35.20
C ASN A 139 11.37 33.75 35.50
N ASP A 140 12.21 33.95 34.48
CA ASP A 140 13.59 34.40 34.53
C ASP A 140 14.75 33.41 34.61
N ARG A 141 15.46 33.42 33.48
CA ARG A 141 16.86 33.09 33.34
C ARG A 141 17.67 34.13 34.10
N THR A 142 18.52 33.71 35.02
CA THR A 142 19.74 34.45 35.35
C THR A 142 20.90 33.49 35.57
N LEU A 143 21.99 33.82 34.89
CA LEU A 143 23.30 33.17 34.94
C LEU A 143 24.01 33.60 36.24
N GLU A 144 24.60 32.64 36.95
CA GLU A 144 25.50 32.88 38.08
C GLU A 144 26.86 33.44 37.65
N LYS A 145 27.51 34.18 38.56
CA LYS A 145 28.97 34.19 38.69
C LYS A 145 29.42 34.36 40.14
N ASN A 146 30.39 33.52 40.50
CA ASN A 146 31.04 33.27 41.79
C ASN A 146 31.75 34.45 42.46
N GLU A 147 32.04 34.30 43.75
CA GLU A 147 33.35 34.63 44.34
C GLU A 147 33.81 33.53 45.31
N ASN A 148 35.11 33.21 45.26
CA ASN A 148 35.86 32.17 46.01
C ASN A 148 35.98 30.80 45.32
N GLY A 149 36.94 30.72 44.40
CA GLY A 149 37.33 29.48 43.72
C GLY A 149 37.97 28.44 44.64
N LYS A 150 37.39 27.24 44.64
CA LYS A 150 38.06 25.93 44.65
C LYS A 150 37.01 24.83 44.34
N LEU A 151 37.48 23.79 43.62
CA LEU A 151 36.98 22.42 43.33
C LEU A 151 35.57 22.01 43.85
N PHE A 152 34.77 21.19 43.17
CA PHE A 152 35.02 19.75 42.93
C PHE A 152 34.10 19.14 41.85
N ARG A 153 34.62 18.10 41.19
CA ARG A 153 33.89 17.07 40.45
C ARG A 153 33.30 16.09 41.47
N GLY A 154 31.97 16.03 41.60
CA GLY A 154 31.27 15.07 42.45
C GLY A 154 30.48 14.05 41.64
N LYS A 155 30.99 12.82 41.55
CA LYS A 155 30.18 11.61 41.37
C LYS A 155 29.38 11.41 42.67
N GLY A 156 28.11 11.05 42.58
CA GLY A 156 27.37 10.56 43.74
C GLY A 156 25.89 10.40 43.46
N ASN A 157 25.45 9.14 43.36
CA ASN A 157 24.10 8.72 43.69
C ASN A 157 23.76 9.26 45.07
N GLU A 158 22.62 9.95 45.24
CA GLU A 158 21.88 9.90 46.51
C GLU A 158 20.38 9.98 46.23
N ASP A 159 19.69 8.94 46.70
CA ASP A 159 18.26 8.83 46.83
C ASP A 159 17.76 9.88 47.82
N VAL A 160 16.89 10.79 47.38
CA VAL A 160 16.25 11.75 48.28
C VAL A 160 15.01 11.11 48.89
N LEU A 161 15.19 10.53 50.07
CA LEU A 161 14.14 10.19 51.03
C LEU A 161 13.66 11.48 51.72
N LEU A 162 12.50 12.00 51.32
CA LEU A 162 11.80 13.03 52.10
C LEU A 162 10.96 12.36 53.19
N LEU A 163 11.49 12.38 54.41
CA LEU A 163 10.74 12.17 55.65
C LEU A 163 9.86 13.39 55.91
N ASN A 164 8.54 13.23 55.86
CA ASN A 164 7.61 14.10 56.58
C ASN A 164 6.87 13.27 57.63
N ASN A 165 7.19 13.56 58.89
CA ASN A 165 6.38 13.19 60.04
C ASN A 165 5.17 14.11 60.08
N ASP A 166 3.97 13.56 60.10
CA ASP A 166 2.92 13.97 61.03
C ASP A 166 1.85 12.87 61.15
N THR A 167 1.22 12.83 62.32
CA THR A 167 0.71 11.65 63.01
C THR A 167 -0.75 11.29 62.70
N SER A 168 -1.05 10.00 62.95
CA SER A 168 -2.34 9.38 63.33
C SER A 168 -3.13 8.56 62.27
N HIS A 169 -3.31 7.29 62.63
CA HIS A 169 -4.15 6.19 62.09
C HIS A 169 -3.55 5.22 61.04
N PRO A 170 -3.53 3.89 61.33
CA PRO A 170 -2.95 2.89 60.45
C PRO A 170 -4.03 2.33 59.50
N SER A 171 -3.85 2.51 58.20
CA SER A 171 -4.58 1.76 57.18
C SER A 171 -3.58 1.10 56.24
N PHE A 172 -3.63 -0.23 56.22
CA PHE A 172 -2.93 -1.11 55.29
C PHE A 172 -3.23 -0.66 53.85
N GLY A 173 -2.22 -0.10 53.17
CA GLY A 173 -2.26 0.22 51.75
C GLY A 173 -1.07 -0.44 51.05
N ALA A 174 -1.38 -1.41 50.19
CA ALA A 174 -0.39 -2.12 49.38
C ALA A 174 0.43 -1.12 48.55
N ILE A 175 1.76 -1.17 48.69
CA ILE A 175 2.67 -0.49 47.77
C ILE A 175 2.59 -1.26 46.45
N SER A 176 1.74 -0.78 45.53
CA SER A 176 1.77 -1.25 44.16
C SER A 176 3.05 -0.72 43.53
N THR A 177 4.04 -1.59 43.41
CA THR A 177 5.20 -1.41 42.54
C THR A 177 4.67 -0.99 41.17
N ILE A 178 4.89 0.27 40.79
CA ILE A 178 4.58 0.75 39.45
C ILE A 178 5.58 0.03 38.53
N GLN A 179 5.17 -1.11 38.01
CA GLN A 179 5.87 -1.82 36.96
C GLN A 179 5.83 -0.90 35.74
N GLN A 180 6.91 -0.17 35.51
CA GLN A 180 7.11 0.61 34.30
C GLN A 180 6.90 -0.36 33.13
N GLN A 181 5.83 -0.16 32.36
CA GLN A 181 5.68 -0.83 31.08
C GLN A 181 6.93 -0.49 30.26
N PRO A 182 7.65 -1.47 29.68
CA PRO A 182 8.82 -1.17 28.88
C PRO A 182 8.39 -0.22 27.78
N LEU A 183 8.99 0.97 27.74
CA LEU A 183 8.83 1.94 26.66
C LEU A 183 8.98 1.17 25.35
N GLN A 184 7.89 1.05 24.58
CA GLN A 184 7.94 0.37 23.28
C GLN A 184 9.05 1.01 22.46
N GLN A 185 10.11 0.24 22.23
CA GLN A 185 11.33 0.72 21.63
C GLN A 185 11.02 1.25 20.23
N ALA A 186 11.39 2.50 19.96
CA ALA A 186 11.16 3.11 18.66
C ALA A 186 11.91 2.29 17.58
N ARG A 187 11.14 1.76 16.63
CA ARG A 187 11.61 0.90 15.54
C ARG A 187 11.72 1.69 14.24
N ILE A 188 12.83 1.55 13.52
CA ILE A 188 13.12 2.26 12.26
C ILE A 188 12.42 1.61 11.08
N VAL A 189 12.48 0.28 10.98
CA VAL A 189 11.82 -0.49 9.91
C VAL A 189 10.78 -1.39 10.54
N SER A 190 9.51 -1.30 10.13
CA SER A 190 8.44 -2.18 10.61
C SER A 190 8.73 -3.64 10.26
N LYS A 191 8.10 -4.60 10.96
CA LYS A 191 8.21 -6.03 10.60
C LYS A 191 7.78 -6.33 9.16
N HIS A 192 6.89 -5.50 8.62
CA HIS A 192 6.39 -5.58 7.25
C HIS A 192 7.25 -4.80 6.24
N GLY A 193 8.31 -4.13 6.69
CA GLY A 193 9.29 -3.46 5.82
C GLY A 193 9.00 -1.97 5.53
N ASP A 194 8.01 -1.38 6.20
CA ASP A 194 7.72 0.05 6.15
C ASP A 194 8.77 0.84 6.95
N ILE A 195 9.12 2.03 6.49
CA ILE A 195 10.13 2.86 7.15
C ILE A 195 9.44 3.89 8.04
N ASN A 196 9.65 3.79 9.35
CA ASN A 196 9.11 4.67 10.38
C ASN A 196 10.00 5.91 10.59
N LEU A 197 10.24 6.67 9.52
CA LEU A 197 11.02 7.91 9.57
C LEU A 197 10.20 9.10 9.07
N SER A 198 10.00 10.09 9.93
CA SER A 198 9.40 11.37 9.56
C SER A 198 10.49 12.38 9.18
N ARG A 199 10.39 12.94 7.98
CA ARG A 199 11.34 13.95 7.49
C ARG A 199 10.78 15.35 7.74
N ARG A 200 11.53 16.21 8.44
CA ARG A 200 11.16 17.62 8.70
C ARG A 200 12.15 18.57 8.01
N HIS A 201 11.66 19.76 7.62
CA HIS A 201 12.46 20.88 7.09
C HIS A 201 13.30 20.61 5.82
N ILE A 202 12.75 19.93 4.82
CA ILE A 202 13.39 19.83 3.49
C ILE A 202 13.12 21.12 2.70
N LYS A 203 14.18 21.91 2.44
CA LYS A 203 14.09 23.11 1.59
C LYS A 203 13.70 22.72 0.16
N ASN A 204 12.83 23.52 -0.48
CA ASN A 204 12.41 23.36 -1.90
C ASN A 204 11.74 22.02 -2.27
N ARG A 205 11.16 21.30 -1.31
CA ARG A 205 10.50 20.00 -1.53
C ARG A 205 9.49 20.04 -2.69
N LYS A 206 8.55 20.99 -2.69
CA LYS A 206 7.50 21.10 -3.73
C LYS A 206 8.08 21.25 -5.15
N ARG A 207 9.13 22.04 -5.31
CA ARG A 207 9.77 22.28 -6.62
C ARG A 207 10.45 21.01 -7.14
N GLN A 208 11.09 20.23 -6.28
CA GLN A 208 11.73 18.96 -6.66
C GLN A 208 10.70 17.92 -7.08
N PHE A 209 9.57 17.78 -6.36
CA PHE A 209 8.48 16.89 -6.78
C PHE A 209 7.85 17.32 -8.13
N LEU A 210 7.71 18.62 -8.37
CA LEU A 210 7.18 19.11 -9.66
C LEU A 210 8.15 18.92 -10.84
N ALA A 211 9.46 18.98 -10.59
CA ALA A 211 10.46 18.67 -11.60
C ALA A 211 10.40 17.19 -12.04
N ASP A 212 9.96 16.30 -11.14
CA ASP A 212 9.77 14.88 -11.38
C ASP A 212 8.28 14.50 -11.39
N ILE A 213 7.53 15.15 -12.30
CA ILE A 213 6.08 14.99 -12.37
C ILE A 213 5.67 13.56 -12.74
N PHE A 214 6.46 12.86 -13.56
CA PHE A 214 6.14 11.50 -14.00
C PHE A 214 6.20 10.50 -12.84
N ILE A 215 7.29 10.50 -12.06
CA ILE A 215 7.41 9.61 -10.90
C ILE A 215 6.37 9.99 -9.85
N THR A 216 6.15 11.29 -9.62
CA THR A 216 5.13 11.77 -8.70
C THR A 216 3.74 11.26 -9.07
N LEU A 217 3.35 11.34 -10.35
CA LEU A 217 2.06 10.83 -10.81
C LEU A 217 1.93 9.31 -10.65
N ILE A 218 3.01 8.55 -10.87
CA ILE A 218 2.97 7.10 -10.67
C ILE A 218 2.85 6.73 -9.18
N ASP A 219 3.39 7.55 -8.27
CA ASP A 219 3.34 7.30 -6.83
C ASP A 219 2.00 7.66 -6.18
N LEU A 220 1.16 8.46 -6.85
CA LEU A 220 -0.19 8.81 -6.36
C LEU A 220 -1.06 7.58 -6.14
N LYS A 221 -2.08 7.67 -5.28
CA LYS A 221 -3.07 6.57 -5.14
C LYS A 221 -3.88 6.41 -6.43
N TRP A 222 -4.42 5.22 -6.65
CA TRP A 222 -5.27 4.92 -7.81
C TRP A 222 -6.43 5.91 -7.98
N SER A 223 -7.11 6.27 -6.88
CA SER A 223 -8.22 7.23 -6.91
C SER A 223 -7.79 8.59 -7.46
N TRP A 224 -6.64 9.12 -7.02
CA TRP A 224 -6.13 10.41 -7.50
C TRP A 224 -5.76 10.39 -8.98
N ILE A 225 -5.21 9.28 -9.45
CA ILE A 225 -4.85 9.11 -10.87
C ILE A 225 -6.11 9.05 -11.73
N ILE A 226 -7.10 8.25 -11.34
CA ILE A 226 -8.38 8.18 -12.03
C ILE A 226 -9.06 9.55 -12.05
N SER A 227 -9.10 10.25 -10.91
CA SER A 227 -9.67 11.60 -10.84
C SER A 227 -8.94 12.60 -11.73
N LEU A 228 -7.60 12.59 -11.74
CA LEU A 228 -6.80 13.45 -12.62
C LEU A 228 -7.15 13.20 -14.10
N PHE A 229 -7.34 11.94 -14.49
CA PHE A 229 -7.71 11.60 -15.86
C PHE A 229 -9.12 12.06 -16.21
N VAL A 230 -10.10 11.81 -15.35
CA VAL A 230 -11.48 12.28 -15.55
C VAL A 230 -11.51 13.79 -15.72
N ILE A 231 -10.82 14.53 -14.85
CA ILE A 231 -10.70 15.99 -14.94
C ILE A 231 -10.03 16.40 -16.26
N THR A 232 -8.95 15.73 -16.67
CA THR A 232 -8.24 16.04 -17.92
C THR A 232 -9.13 15.85 -19.15
N PHE A 233 -9.89 14.75 -19.22
CA PHE A 233 -10.82 14.51 -20.34
C PHE A 233 -11.95 15.52 -20.36
N ILE A 234 -12.62 15.76 -19.22
CA ILE A 234 -13.69 16.75 -19.13
C ILE A 234 -13.18 18.14 -19.52
N ALA A 235 -12.01 18.55 -19.01
CA ALA A 235 -11.40 19.82 -19.36
C ALA A 235 -11.10 19.93 -20.86
N SER A 236 -10.61 18.86 -21.49
CA SER A 236 -10.37 18.84 -22.94
C SER A 236 -11.66 18.93 -23.75
N TRP A 237 -12.73 18.22 -23.36
CA TRP A 237 -14.01 18.28 -24.05
C TRP A 237 -14.63 19.68 -23.94
N VAL A 238 -14.56 20.29 -22.76
CA VAL A 238 -15.03 21.67 -22.53
C VAL A 238 -14.19 22.67 -23.32
N LEU A 239 -12.87 22.53 -23.34
CA LEU A 239 -11.98 23.41 -24.11
C LEU A 239 -12.33 23.39 -25.60
N PHE A 240 -12.46 22.20 -26.21
CA PHE A 240 -12.84 22.09 -27.61
C PHE A 240 -14.29 22.52 -27.85
N ALA A 241 -15.21 22.30 -26.90
CA ALA A 241 -16.57 22.82 -27.01
C ALA A 241 -16.60 24.36 -27.06
N ILE A 242 -15.73 25.03 -26.30
CA ILE A 242 -15.58 26.50 -26.35
C ILE A 242 -15.01 26.93 -27.70
N ILE A 243 -14.00 26.23 -28.23
CA ILE A 243 -13.42 26.50 -29.55
C ILE A 243 -14.46 26.33 -30.66
N TRP A 244 -15.23 25.24 -30.64
CA TRP A 244 -16.31 24.98 -31.57
C TRP A 244 -17.43 26.02 -31.47
N SER A 245 -17.81 26.40 -30.25
CA SER A 245 -18.81 27.44 -30.00
C SER A 245 -18.35 28.80 -30.57
N SER A 246 -17.08 29.14 -30.37
CA SER A 246 -16.48 30.35 -30.92
C SER A 246 -16.50 30.35 -32.46
N LEU A 247 -16.15 29.24 -33.10
CA LEU A 247 -16.21 29.10 -34.57
C LEU A 247 -17.65 29.32 -35.08
N MET A 248 -18.63 28.65 -34.45
CA MET A 248 -20.05 28.76 -34.80
C MET A 248 -20.57 30.18 -34.58
N TYR A 249 -20.12 30.87 -33.52
CA TYR A 249 -20.45 32.26 -33.25
C TYR A 249 -19.92 33.21 -34.33
N PHE A 250 -18.64 33.09 -34.71
CA PHE A 250 -18.05 33.93 -35.76
C PHE A 250 -18.62 33.66 -37.15
N HIS A 251 -19.00 32.42 -37.44
CA HIS A 251 -19.66 32.07 -38.70
C HIS A 251 -21.14 32.53 -38.75
N GLY A 252 -21.74 32.87 -37.60
CA GLY A 252 -23.15 33.25 -37.51
C GLY A 252 -24.10 32.06 -37.51
N ASP A 253 -23.63 30.87 -37.12
CA ASP A 253 -24.44 29.64 -37.12
C ASP A 253 -25.54 29.63 -36.06
N PHE A 254 -25.44 30.49 -35.03
CA PHE A 254 -26.46 30.70 -34.00
C PHE A 254 -27.49 31.78 -34.36
N ALA A 255 -27.37 32.47 -35.50
CA ALA A 255 -28.32 33.51 -35.88
C ALA A 255 -29.70 32.90 -36.19
N PHE A 256 -30.74 33.43 -35.55
CA PHE A 256 -32.13 32.97 -35.72
C PHE A 256 -32.69 33.19 -37.13
N ASP A 257 -32.07 34.09 -37.92
CA ASP A 257 -32.55 34.53 -39.23
C ASP A 257 -31.73 33.90 -40.37
N LYS A 258 -31.54 32.58 -40.31
CA LYS A 258 -30.89 31.84 -41.40
C LYS A 258 -31.88 31.57 -42.52
N ASN A 259 -31.65 32.20 -43.67
CA ASN A 259 -32.24 31.79 -44.93
C ASN A 259 -31.98 30.29 -45.18
N ILE A 260 -32.94 29.61 -45.80
CA ILE A 260 -32.97 28.16 -46.10
C ILE A 260 -31.69 27.67 -46.84
N ASN A 261 -30.89 28.58 -47.40
CA ASN A 261 -29.67 28.28 -48.16
C ASN A 261 -28.34 28.50 -47.40
N SER A 262 -28.38 28.94 -46.13
CA SER A 262 -27.16 29.19 -45.35
C SER A 262 -26.64 27.90 -44.70
N THR A 263 -25.66 27.26 -45.34
CA THR A 263 -25.01 26.04 -44.82
C THR A 263 -24.25 26.32 -43.52
N SER A 264 -24.59 25.62 -42.43
CA SER A 264 -23.85 25.69 -41.16
C SER A 264 -22.51 24.95 -41.24
N CYS A 265 -21.50 25.36 -40.46
CA CYS A 265 -20.25 24.62 -40.32
C CYS A 265 -20.45 23.26 -39.66
N ILE A 266 -21.37 23.18 -38.69
CA ILE A 266 -21.78 21.93 -38.04
C ILE A 266 -23.29 21.76 -38.21
N GLN A 267 -23.72 20.64 -38.76
CA GLN A 267 -25.12 20.27 -38.93
C GLN A 267 -25.64 19.58 -37.66
N GLY A 268 -26.93 19.78 -37.33
CA GLY A 268 -27.58 19.11 -36.20
C GLY A 268 -27.22 19.67 -34.80
N VAL A 269 -26.55 20.83 -34.74
CA VAL A 269 -26.17 21.49 -33.48
C VAL A 269 -26.82 22.87 -33.37
N HIS A 270 -27.69 23.03 -32.39
CA HIS A 270 -28.45 24.28 -32.16
C HIS A 270 -28.27 24.85 -30.75
N THR A 271 -27.68 24.10 -29.83
CA THR A 271 -27.53 24.49 -28.42
C THR A 271 -26.08 24.31 -27.96
N LEU A 272 -25.67 25.03 -26.90
CA LEU A 272 -24.35 24.87 -26.28
C LEU A 272 -24.11 23.42 -25.81
N ALA A 273 -25.15 22.76 -25.29
CA ALA A 273 -25.09 21.33 -24.94
C ALA A 273 -24.83 20.46 -26.17
N GLY A 274 -25.43 20.78 -27.32
CA GLY A 274 -25.16 20.11 -28.59
C GLY A 274 -23.72 20.27 -29.06
N VAL A 275 -23.11 21.45 -28.84
CA VAL A 275 -21.68 21.71 -29.15
C VAL A 275 -20.78 20.89 -28.24
N PHE A 276 -21.09 20.81 -26.94
CA PHE A 276 -20.35 19.96 -26.01
C PHE A 276 -20.42 18.48 -26.40
N LEU A 277 -21.61 17.99 -26.74
CA LEU A 277 -21.79 16.62 -27.22
C LEU A 277 -21.00 16.36 -28.50
N PHE A 278 -21.00 17.29 -29.46
CA PHE A 278 -20.19 17.18 -30.67
C PHE A 278 -18.69 17.10 -30.36
N SER A 279 -18.19 17.93 -29.44
CA SER A 279 -16.81 17.90 -28.98
C SER A 279 -16.44 16.54 -28.37
N LEU A 280 -17.28 16.01 -27.48
CA LEU A 280 -17.10 14.70 -26.87
C LEU A 280 -17.12 13.57 -27.91
N GLU A 281 -18.13 13.55 -28.79
CA GLU A 281 -18.31 12.55 -29.84
C GLU A 281 -17.12 12.50 -30.80
N THR A 282 -16.57 13.68 -31.11
CA THR A 282 -15.42 13.84 -32.00
C THR A 282 -14.14 13.33 -31.34
N GLN A 283 -13.83 13.78 -30.11
CA GLN A 283 -12.58 13.42 -29.45
C GLN A 283 -12.55 11.96 -29.01
N GLN A 284 -13.68 11.41 -28.58
CA GLN A 284 -13.81 9.99 -28.19
C GLN A 284 -14.07 9.08 -29.40
N THR A 285 -14.12 9.64 -30.61
CA THR A 285 -14.36 8.92 -31.86
C THR A 285 -15.62 8.06 -31.83
N ILE A 286 -16.68 8.54 -31.17
CA ILE A 286 -17.97 7.84 -31.11
C ILE A 286 -18.72 8.06 -32.42
N GLY A 287 -18.79 9.32 -32.86
CA GLY A 287 -19.31 9.70 -34.18
C GLY A 287 -20.70 9.17 -34.49
N TYR A 288 -21.72 9.51 -33.69
CA TYR A 288 -23.10 9.06 -33.93
C TYR A 288 -23.66 9.48 -35.29
N GLY A 289 -23.10 10.52 -35.92
CA GLY A 289 -23.43 10.96 -37.28
C GLY A 289 -24.64 11.87 -37.40
N THR A 290 -25.40 12.08 -36.32
CA THR A 290 -26.47 13.09 -36.27
C THR A 290 -25.94 14.52 -36.24
N ARG A 291 -24.71 14.68 -35.72
CA ARG A 291 -23.93 15.91 -35.74
C ARG A 291 -22.75 15.71 -36.65
N SER A 292 -22.69 16.46 -37.75
CA SER A 292 -21.68 16.28 -38.79
C SER A 292 -21.06 17.60 -39.19
N ILE A 293 -19.80 17.53 -39.60
CA ILE A 293 -19.06 18.68 -40.11
C ILE A 293 -19.42 18.90 -41.59
N SER A 294 -19.59 20.15 -41.98
CA SER A 294 -19.79 20.56 -43.37
C SER A 294 -18.46 20.98 -44.00
N GLU A 295 -18.30 20.74 -45.29
CA GLU A 295 -17.11 21.14 -46.07
C GLU A 295 -17.00 22.66 -46.29
N THR A 296 -18.05 23.40 -45.91
CA THR A 296 -18.20 24.84 -46.14
C THR A 296 -17.21 25.68 -45.33
N CYS A 297 -16.67 25.14 -44.23
CA CYS A 297 -15.82 25.87 -43.30
C CYS A 297 -14.45 25.18 -43.14
N PRO A 298 -13.39 25.65 -43.83
CA PRO A 298 -12.04 25.10 -43.69
C PRO A 298 -11.49 25.15 -42.26
N GLY A 299 -11.87 26.18 -41.48
CA GLY A 299 -11.51 26.31 -40.07
C GLY A 299 -12.05 25.18 -39.20
N ALA A 300 -13.24 24.65 -39.52
CA ALA A 300 -13.82 23.50 -38.84
C ALA A 300 -12.94 22.26 -39.05
N ILE A 301 -12.50 22.01 -40.29
CA ILE A 301 -11.64 20.88 -40.63
C ILE A 301 -10.31 20.95 -39.86
N LEU A 302 -9.72 22.14 -39.75
CA LEU A 302 -8.48 22.34 -38.99
C LEU A 302 -8.67 22.03 -37.49
N ILE A 303 -9.75 22.53 -36.88
CA ILE A 303 -10.07 22.26 -35.46
C ILE A 303 -10.28 20.76 -35.24
N LEU A 304 -11.00 20.09 -36.15
CA LEU A 304 -11.21 18.64 -36.11
C LEU A 304 -9.88 17.87 -36.09
N ILE A 305 -8.94 18.23 -36.98
CA ILE A 305 -7.61 17.59 -37.04
C ILE A 305 -6.85 17.82 -35.74
N LEU A 306 -6.81 19.06 -35.23
CA LEU A 306 -6.13 19.39 -33.98
C LEU A 306 -6.75 18.68 -32.78
N GLN A 307 -8.08 18.58 -32.73
CA GLN A 307 -8.80 17.87 -31.68
C GLN A 307 -8.50 16.37 -31.69
N ALA A 308 -8.48 15.76 -32.87
CA ALA A 308 -8.14 14.34 -33.02
C ALA A 308 -6.70 14.06 -32.54
N LEU A 309 -5.73 14.87 -32.99
CA LEU A 309 -4.32 14.73 -32.57
C LEU A 309 -4.15 14.91 -31.05
N PHE A 310 -4.81 15.92 -30.47
CA PHE A 310 -4.74 16.17 -29.04
C PHE A 310 -5.39 15.04 -28.22
N GLY A 311 -6.54 14.52 -28.66
CA GLY A 311 -7.19 13.37 -28.05
C GLY A 311 -6.29 12.13 -28.02
N LEU A 312 -5.60 11.84 -29.12
CA LEU A 312 -4.65 10.73 -29.21
C LEU A 312 -3.48 10.90 -28.24
N ILE A 313 -2.95 12.11 -28.08
CA ILE A 313 -1.84 12.39 -27.13
C ILE A 313 -2.29 12.11 -25.69
N ILE A 314 -3.48 12.57 -25.29
CA ILE A 314 -4.02 12.32 -23.95
C ILE A 314 -4.20 10.81 -23.72
N GLN A 315 -4.79 10.10 -24.69
CA GLN A 315 -5.01 8.66 -24.60
C GLN A 315 -3.69 7.88 -24.50
N ALA A 316 -2.67 8.25 -25.27
CA ALA A 316 -1.35 7.63 -25.21
C ALA A 316 -0.69 7.82 -23.84
N PHE A 317 -0.77 9.03 -23.28
CA PHE A 317 -0.21 9.32 -21.96
C PHE A 317 -0.92 8.52 -20.84
N LEU A 318 -2.25 8.45 -20.89
CA LEU A 318 -3.06 7.64 -19.98
C LEU A 318 -2.63 6.18 -19.99
N LEU A 319 -2.55 5.58 -21.19
CA LEU A 319 -2.20 4.19 -21.35
C LEU A 319 -0.78 3.92 -20.83
N GLY A 320 0.18 4.79 -21.16
CA GLY A 320 1.56 4.69 -20.69
C GLY A 320 1.67 4.75 -19.16
N LEU A 321 0.92 5.67 -18.52
CA LEU A 321 0.94 5.81 -17.07
C LEU A 321 0.29 4.61 -16.36
N ILE A 322 -0.86 4.16 -16.85
CA ILE A 322 -1.55 2.98 -16.30
C ILE A 322 -0.68 1.74 -16.45
N TYR A 323 -0.12 1.52 -17.64
CA TYR A 323 0.76 0.39 -17.91
C TYR A 323 1.98 0.39 -16.98
N THR A 324 2.66 1.54 -16.86
CA THR A 324 3.83 1.67 -15.98
C THR A 324 3.46 1.41 -14.52
N LYS A 325 2.33 1.94 -14.06
CA LYS A 325 1.87 1.74 -12.68
C LYS A 325 1.46 0.30 -12.38
N LEU A 326 0.78 -0.38 -13.32
CA LEU A 326 0.39 -1.79 -13.19
C LEU A 326 1.60 -2.72 -13.21
N SER A 327 2.62 -2.36 -13.99
CA SER A 327 3.85 -3.14 -14.09
C SER A 327 4.68 -3.09 -12.80
N ARG A 328 4.50 -2.06 -11.95
CA ARG A 328 5.25 -1.93 -10.70
C ARG A 328 4.96 -3.07 -9.72
N PRO A 329 5.99 -3.78 -9.24
CA PRO A 329 5.81 -4.95 -8.39
C PRO A 329 5.59 -4.62 -6.90
N LYS A 330 4.78 -3.61 -6.58
CA LYS A 330 4.64 -3.12 -5.18
C LYS A 330 4.10 -4.19 -4.23
N LYS A 331 3.22 -5.07 -4.72
CA LYS A 331 2.63 -6.15 -3.91
C LYS A 331 3.49 -7.41 -3.83
N ARG A 332 4.58 -7.50 -4.61
CA ARG A 332 5.39 -8.73 -4.61
C ARG A 332 6.19 -8.86 -3.31
N SER A 333 6.65 -7.74 -2.73
CA SER A 333 7.33 -7.76 -1.43
C SER A 333 6.45 -8.31 -0.31
N GLU A 334 5.12 -8.21 -0.41
CA GLU A 334 4.17 -8.77 0.57
C GLU A 334 4.05 -10.29 0.50
N THR A 335 4.41 -10.91 -0.62
CA THR A 335 4.42 -12.38 -0.80
C THR A 335 5.73 -13.02 -0.36
N LEU A 336 6.71 -12.21 0.02
CA LEU A 336 7.96 -12.66 0.64
C LEU A 336 7.78 -12.65 2.15
N MET A 337 8.10 -13.77 2.76
CA MET A 337 7.90 -14.00 4.18
C MET A 337 9.23 -14.04 4.91
N TRP A 338 9.26 -13.36 6.05
CA TRP A 338 10.34 -13.44 7.03
C TRP A 338 9.83 -14.17 8.27
N SER A 339 10.71 -14.87 9.00
CA SER A 339 10.34 -15.39 10.31
C SER A 339 9.96 -14.24 11.25
N HIS A 340 9.01 -14.46 12.15
CA HIS A 340 8.61 -13.43 13.11
C HIS A 340 9.77 -13.09 14.05
N GLU A 341 10.51 -14.13 14.44
CA GLU A 341 11.65 -14.06 15.34
C GLU A 341 12.92 -14.48 14.60
N SER A 342 14.05 -13.97 15.08
CA SER A 342 15.38 -14.46 14.71
C SER A 342 15.89 -15.36 15.83
N VAL A 343 16.79 -16.28 15.52
CA VAL A 343 17.34 -17.21 16.51
C VAL A 343 18.86 -17.13 16.52
N ILE A 344 19.47 -17.26 17.70
CA ILE A 344 20.91 -17.42 17.85
C ILE A 344 21.19 -18.85 18.27
N CYS A 345 21.97 -19.59 17.48
CA CYS A 345 22.36 -20.95 17.83
C CYS A 345 23.76 -21.31 17.30
N MET A 346 24.27 -22.44 17.80
CA MET A 346 25.50 -23.04 17.29
C MET A 346 25.23 -23.73 15.94
N CYS A 347 26.00 -23.34 14.92
CA CYS A 347 26.01 -23.91 13.57
C CYS A 347 27.46 -24.20 13.17
N ASP A 348 27.78 -25.45 12.81
CA ASP A 348 29.13 -25.90 12.44
C ASP A 348 30.23 -25.45 13.42
N GLY A 349 29.91 -25.46 14.71
CA GLY A 349 30.82 -25.04 15.75
C GLY A 349 30.96 -23.52 15.91
N HIS A 350 30.24 -22.65 15.21
CA HIS A 350 30.26 -21.20 15.44
C HIS A 350 28.91 -20.70 15.96
N LEU A 351 28.92 -19.60 16.70
CA LEU A 351 27.68 -18.94 17.10
C LEU A 351 27.16 -18.13 15.89
N SER A 352 25.89 -18.31 15.54
CA SER A 352 25.30 -17.71 14.36
C SER A 352 23.93 -17.12 14.66
N LEU A 353 23.64 -15.96 14.07
CA LEU A 353 22.32 -15.34 14.04
C LEU A 353 21.60 -15.82 12.77
N GLN A 354 20.42 -16.40 12.94
CA GLN A 354 19.66 -17.01 11.85
C GLN A 354 18.29 -16.37 11.69
N VAL A 355 17.88 -16.19 10.43
CA VAL A 355 16.56 -15.70 10.04
C VAL A 355 16.03 -16.57 8.92
N ARG A 356 14.75 -16.94 8.97
CA ARG A 356 14.14 -17.69 7.87
C ARG A 356 13.48 -16.75 6.87
N LEU A 357 13.72 -17.02 5.60
CA LEU A 357 13.16 -16.33 4.45
C LEU A 357 12.41 -17.34 3.58
N GLY A 358 11.25 -16.97 3.03
CA GLY A 358 10.52 -17.79 2.06
C GLY A 358 9.72 -16.97 1.07
N ASP A 359 9.36 -17.60 -0.05
CA ASP A 359 8.40 -17.09 -1.02
C ASP A 359 7.10 -17.89 -0.91
N MET A 360 5.95 -17.21 -0.86
CA MET A 360 4.64 -17.86 -0.82
C MET A 360 4.18 -18.37 -2.20
N ARG A 361 4.87 -17.97 -3.27
CA ARG A 361 4.38 -18.17 -4.64
C ARG A 361 5.06 -19.35 -5.33
N ASN A 362 4.27 -20.33 -5.75
CA ASN A 362 4.78 -21.59 -6.31
C ASN A 362 5.24 -21.53 -7.78
N ARG A 363 4.91 -20.49 -8.55
CA ARG A 363 5.08 -20.46 -10.02
C ARG A 363 6.01 -19.39 -10.56
N SER A 364 6.36 -18.40 -9.76
CA SER A 364 7.23 -17.31 -10.23
C SER A 364 8.32 -17.14 -9.20
N ASN A 365 9.56 -17.31 -9.63
CA ASN A 365 10.68 -17.25 -8.72
C ASN A 365 11.22 -15.82 -8.65
N ILE A 366 12.05 -15.57 -7.64
CA ILE A 366 12.87 -14.37 -7.58
C ILE A 366 14.24 -14.74 -8.14
N VAL A 367 14.56 -14.13 -9.27
CA VAL A 367 15.83 -14.31 -9.98
C VAL A 367 16.87 -13.38 -9.37
N GLU A 368 18.13 -13.80 -9.29
CA GLU A 368 19.23 -13.00 -8.71
C GLU A 368 18.91 -12.48 -7.29
N ALA A 369 18.20 -13.29 -6.52
CA ALA A 369 17.90 -13.00 -5.13
C ALA A 369 19.21 -12.88 -4.33
N HIS A 370 19.36 -11.82 -3.56
CA HIS A 370 20.48 -11.65 -2.64
C HIS A 370 20.06 -10.89 -1.39
N VAL A 371 20.70 -11.20 -0.25
CA VAL A 371 20.33 -10.65 1.06
C VAL A 371 21.44 -9.78 1.63
N ARG A 372 21.04 -8.69 2.28
CA ARG A 372 21.91 -7.83 3.09
C ARG A 372 21.37 -7.72 4.49
N MET A 373 22.27 -7.60 5.46
CA MET A 373 21.93 -7.50 6.86
C MET A 373 22.70 -6.34 7.50
N TYR A 374 21.98 -5.48 8.22
CA TYR A 374 22.54 -4.30 8.89
C TYR A 374 22.22 -4.32 10.37
N PHE A 375 23.19 -3.94 11.18
CA PHE A 375 23.04 -3.69 12.61
C PHE A 375 22.97 -2.18 12.85
N VAL A 376 21.90 -1.72 13.49
CA VAL A 376 21.67 -0.30 13.77
C VAL A 376 21.71 -0.05 15.26
N GLN A 377 22.61 0.83 15.69
CA GLN A 377 22.74 1.21 17.10
C GLN A 377 23.28 2.65 17.22
N LYS A 378 22.99 3.31 18.34
CA LYS A 378 23.67 4.56 18.71
C LYS A 378 25.14 4.28 19.04
N ARG A 379 26.06 4.95 18.34
CA ARG A 379 27.51 4.85 18.57
C ARG A 379 28.08 6.22 18.93
N VAL A 380 29.07 6.25 19.82
CA VAL A 380 29.92 7.43 20.04
C VAL A 380 31.30 7.11 19.48
N THR A 381 31.86 7.99 18.64
CA THR A 381 33.19 7.82 18.05
C THR A 381 34.29 8.13 19.07
N GLN A 382 35.54 7.82 18.74
CA GLN A 382 36.67 8.09 19.64
C GLN A 382 36.89 9.60 19.83
N GLU A 383 36.51 10.40 18.84
CA GLU A 383 36.56 11.86 18.81
C GLU A 383 35.38 12.49 19.60
N GLY A 384 34.45 11.68 20.11
CA GLY A 384 33.29 12.13 20.88
C GLY A 384 32.07 12.48 20.03
N GLU A 385 32.07 12.22 18.72
CA GLU A 385 30.89 12.43 17.87
C GLU A 385 29.82 11.37 18.17
N VAL A 386 28.58 11.81 18.39
CA VAL A 386 27.45 10.90 18.63
C VAL A 386 26.73 10.62 17.33
N LEU A 387 26.76 9.38 16.87
CA LEU A 387 26.02 8.85 15.72
C LEU A 387 24.73 8.19 16.23
N PRO A 388 23.54 8.83 16.07
CA PRO A 388 22.30 8.31 16.65
C PRO A 388 21.84 6.99 16.04
N LEU A 389 22.03 6.83 14.73
CA LEU A 389 21.66 5.66 13.94
C LEU A 389 22.88 5.19 13.15
N HIS A 390 23.89 4.66 13.83
CA HIS A 390 25.06 4.11 13.15
C HIS A 390 24.68 2.76 12.53
N LEU A 391 24.86 2.63 11.21
CA LEU A 391 24.66 1.37 10.50
C LEU A 391 26.00 0.65 10.38
N ALA A 392 26.07 -0.57 10.89
CA ALA A 392 27.17 -1.50 10.67
C ALA A 392 26.68 -2.66 9.79
N ASP A 393 27.46 -3.01 8.78
CA ASP A 393 27.18 -4.18 7.93
C ASP A 393 27.39 -5.48 8.72
N MET A 394 26.53 -6.46 8.50
CA MET A 394 26.67 -7.81 9.04
C MET A 394 26.80 -8.81 7.89
N ASN A 395 27.99 -9.40 7.78
CA ASN A 395 28.33 -10.28 6.67
C ASN A 395 27.48 -11.57 6.69
N VAL A 396 26.66 -11.75 5.66
CA VAL A 396 25.87 -12.97 5.40
C VAL A 396 26.50 -13.84 4.30
N GLY A 397 27.80 -13.66 4.07
CA GLY A 397 28.59 -14.42 3.10
C GLY A 397 28.83 -13.69 1.76
N PHE A 398 28.78 -12.36 1.74
CA PHE A 398 29.02 -11.54 0.55
C PHE A 398 30.38 -11.82 -0.10
N ASP A 399 31.45 -11.92 0.71
CA ASP A 399 32.82 -12.16 0.21
C ASP A 399 32.98 -13.51 -0.51
N LYS A 400 32.15 -14.49 -0.15
CA LYS A 400 32.11 -15.83 -0.76
C LYS A 400 31.01 -15.95 -1.82
N GLY A 401 30.16 -14.93 -1.93
CA GLY A 401 28.97 -14.94 -2.77
C GLY A 401 27.89 -15.92 -2.30
N GLU A 402 27.86 -16.26 -1.01
CA GLU A 402 26.81 -17.05 -0.32
C GLU A 402 25.57 -16.19 -0.01
N ASP A 403 25.68 -14.86 -0.12
CA ASP A 403 24.57 -13.90 -0.02
C ASP A 403 23.57 -14.03 -1.17
N ARG A 404 24.00 -14.58 -2.31
CA ARG A 404 23.19 -14.87 -3.49
C ARG A 404 22.42 -16.16 -3.28
N LEU A 405 21.10 -16.05 -3.27
CA LEU A 405 20.18 -17.11 -2.90
C LEU A 405 19.50 -17.74 -4.11
N PHE A 406 19.31 -19.05 -4.05
CA PHE A 406 18.39 -19.76 -4.92
C PHE A 406 17.07 -20.03 -4.19
N LEU A 407 16.19 -19.03 -4.18
CA LEU A 407 14.98 -19.00 -3.36
C LEU A 407 13.80 -19.77 -4.01
N ILE A 408 13.86 -21.10 -4.00
CA ILE A 408 12.73 -21.97 -4.42
C ILE A 408 11.93 -22.49 -3.22
N TRP A 409 12.61 -22.76 -2.12
CA TRP A 409 11.99 -23.15 -0.84
C TRP A 409 12.47 -22.19 0.26
N PRO A 410 11.82 -22.21 1.45
CA PRO A 410 12.28 -21.42 2.57
C PRO A 410 13.74 -21.71 2.94
N LEU A 411 14.57 -20.66 2.97
CA LEU A 411 15.98 -20.71 3.32
C LEU A 411 16.22 -20.09 4.69
N ILE A 412 17.27 -20.56 5.38
CA ILE A 412 17.75 -19.93 6.60
C ILE A 412 18.97 -19.07 6.21
N ILE A 413 18.85 -17.77 6.41
CA ILE A 413 19.94 -16.81 6.27
C ILE A 413 20.73 -16.83 7.55
N GLU A 414 22.04 -17.05 7.44
CA GLU A 414 22.95 -17.15 8.57
C GLU A 414 23.97 -16.00 8.55
N HIS A 415 24.07 -15.29 9.66
CA HIS A 415 25.18 -14.39 9.95
C HIS A 415 26.08 -15.05 11.00
N ARG A 416 27.33 -15.32 10.65
CA ARG A 416 28.32 -15.86 11.59
C ARG A 416 28.81 -14.75 12.52
N ILE A 417 28.69 -14.98 13.83
CA ILE A 417 29.13 -14.01 14.85
C ILE A 417 30.63 -14.22 15.07
N ASP A 418 31.44 -13.53 14.27
CA ASP A 418 32.90 -13.52 14.33
C ASP A 418 33.43 -12.23 14.99
N GLN A 419 34.76 -12.04 14.97
CA GLN A 419 35.42 -10.87 15.56
C GLN A 419 35.03 -9.53 14.90
N ASN A 420 34.55 -9.57 13.66
CA ASN A 420 34.13 -8.39 12.91
C ASN A 420 32.64 -8.09 13.13
N SER A 421 31.87 -9.06 13.63
CA SER A 421 30.45 -8.90 13.92
C SER A 421 30.21 -7.89 15.06
N PRO A 422 29.22 -6.98 14.94
CA PRO A 422 28.83 -6.10 16.05
C PRO A 422 28.22 -6.87 17.24
N LEU A 423 27.83 -8.14 17.04
CA LEU A 423 27.32 -9.02 18.08
C LEU A 423 28.42 -9.81 18.80
N TRP A 424 29.70 -9.62 18.45
CA TRP A 424 30.83 -10.40 18.97
C TRP A 424 30.90 -10.48 20.51
N THR A 425 30.61 -9.36 21.18
CA THR A 425 30.67 -9.23 22.64
C THR A 425 29.31 -9.44 23.33
N MET A 426 28.26 -9.76 22.57
CA MET A 426 26.90 -9.92 23.10
C MET A 426 26.74 -11.30 23.74
N SER A 427 26.30 -11.34 25.00
CA SER A 427 25.94 -12.58 25.72
C SER A 427 24.43 -12.83 25.72
N LYS A 428 24.01 -14.02 26.16
CA LYS A 428 22.57 -14.32 26.38
C LYS A 428 21.96 -13.38 27.42
N GLU A 429 22.71 -13.05 28.47
CA GLU A 429 22.25 -12.17 29.54
C GLU A 429 22.06 -10.74 29.04
N ASP A 430 23.00 -10.23 28.25
CA ASP A 430 22.91 -8.89 27.66
C ASP A 430 21.67 -8.75 26.78
N LEU A 431 21.37 -9.80 26.00
CA LEU A 431 20.19 -9.82 25.13
C LEU A 431 18.88 -9.88 25.95
N THR A 432 18.87 -10.66 27.04
CA THR A 432 17.68 -10.86 27.88
C THR A 432 17.38 -9.67 28.78
N ARG A 433 18.42 -9.01 29.32
CA ARG A 433 18.26 -7.80 30.14
C ARG A 433 17.71 -6.63 29.33
N GLY A 434 17.97 -6.61 28.02
CA GLY A 434 17.52 -5.52 27.14
C GLY A 434 18.28 -4.21 27.34
N ASP A 435 19.44 -4.25 28.03
CA ASP A 435 20.26 -3.08 28.33
C ASP A 435 20.79 -2.39 27.06
N LYS A 436 20.95 -3.17 25.98
CA LYS A 436 21.44 -2.68 24.69
C LYS A 436 20.28 -2.48 23.72
N HIS A 437 20.04 -1.23 23.37
CA HIS A 437 19.14 -0.86 22.29
C HIS A 437 19.85 -0.97 20.94
N PHE A 438 19.44 -1.93 20.12
CA PHE A 438 19.84 -2.06 18.72
C PHE A 438 18.68 -2.59 17.88
N GLU A 439 18.79 -2.52 16.56
CA GLU A 439 17.85 -3.09 15.59
C GLU A 439 18.64 -3.79 14.49
N VAL A 440 18.26 -5.02 14.15
CA VAL A 440 18.84 -5.77 13.04
C VAL A 440 17.90 -5.67 11.83
N ILE A 441 18.33 -5.04 10.75
CA ILE A 441 17.54 -4.85 9.53
C ILE A 441 18.01 -5.84 8.48
N LEU A 442 17.08 -6.57 7.85
CA LEU A 442 17.37 -7.42 6.70
C LEU A 442 16.69 -6.86 5.46
N ILE A 443 17.40 -6.98 4.34
CA ILE A 443 16.94 -6.56 3.03
C ILE A 443 17.17 -7.71 2.05
N LEU A 444 16.10 -8.15 1.39
CA LEU A 444 16.18 -9.05 0.24
C LEU A 444 15.95 -8.21 -1.02
N GLU A 445 16.88 -8.31 -1.97
CA GLU A 445 16.77 -7.73 -3.29
C GLU A 445 16.75 -8.84 -4.34
N GLY A 446 15.99 -8.65 -5.41
CA GLY A 446 15.97 -9.61 -6.52
C GLY A 446 15.05 -9.17 -7.64
N ILE A 447 15.05 -9.92 -8.74
CA ILE A 447 14.32 -9.62 -9.96
C ILE A 447 13.09 -10.53 -10.06
N ILE A 448 11.96 -9.95 -10.41
CA ILE A 448 10.72 -10.69 -10.59
C ILE A 448 10.65 -11.24 -12.01
N GLU A 449 10.66 -12.56 -12.13
CA GLU A 449 10.70 -13.30 -13.39
C GLU A 449 9.72 -12.78 -14.47
N PRO A 450 8.41 -12.60 -14.21
CA PRO A 450 7.48 -12.16 -15.27
C PRO A 450 7.61 -10.69 -15.69
N THR A 451 8.20 -9.81 -14.87
CA THR A 451 8.28 -8.37 -15.17
C THR A 451 9.70 -7.90 -15.47
N GLY A 452 10.72 -8.67 -15.11
CA GLY A 452 12.13 -8.25 -15.18
C GLY A 452 12.47 -7.07 -14.27
N MET A 453 11.57 -6.69 -13.35
CA MET A 453 11.76 -5.55 -12.46
C MET A 453 12.35 -5.99 -11.13
N THR A 454 13.27 -5.19 -10.61
CA THR A 454 13.84 -5.38 -9.27
C THR A 454 12.81 -5.08 -8.19
N THR A 455 12.76 -5.91 -7.16
CA THR A 455 11.96 -5.72 -5.95
C THR A 455 12.84 -5.79 -4.72
N GLN A 456 12.42 -5.11 -3.66
CA GLN A 456 13.10 -5.10 -2.38
C GLN A 456 12.09 -5.41 -1.28
N ALA A 457 12.36 -6.45 -0.48
CA ALA A 457 11.62 -6.75 0.73
C ALA A 457 12.51 -6.49 1.95
N ARG A 458 11.93 -5.95 3.02
CA ARG A 458 12.65 -5.55 4.22
C ARG A 458 11.96 -6.09 5.45
N THR A 459 12.73 -6.36 6.50
CA THR A 459 12.21 -6.62 7.84
C THR A 459 13.22 -6.16 8.88
N SER A 460 12.80 -6.15 10.15
CA SER A 460 13.68 -5.84 11.27
C SER A 460 13.48 -6.81 12.43
N TYR A 461 14.50 -6.96 13.26
CA TYR A 461 14.46 -7.69 14.51
C TYR A 461 14.98 -6.80 15.64
N LEU A 462 14.12 -6.58 16.64
CA LEU A 462 14.51 -5.96 17.90
C LEU A 462 15.17 -7.00 18.81
N PRO A 463 15.89 -6.59 19.87
CA PRO A 463 16.59 -7.51 20.76
C PRO A 463 15.62 -8.51 21.41
N SER A 464 14.40 -8.06 21.74
CA SER A 464 13.31 -8.89 22.29
C SER A 464 12.75 -9.94 21.31
N GLU A 465 13.04 -9.81 20.01
CA GLU A 465 12.56 -10.72 18.95
C GLU A 465 13.66 -11.68 18.49
N ILE A 466 14.82 -11.65 19.17
CA ILE A 466 15.94 -12.56 18.93
C ILE A 466 15.95 -13.60 20.06
N LYS A 467 15.69 -14.86 19.71
CA LYS A 467 15.69 -15.98 20.66
C LYS A 467 17.04 -16.66 20.72
N TRP A 468 17.72 -16.53 21.86
CA TRP A 468 18.95 -17.27 22.12
C TRP A 468 18.66 -18.76 22.35
N GLY A 469 19.50 -19.63 21.80
CA GLY A 469 19.41 -21.07 22.02
C GLY A 469 18.21 -21.74 21.39
N HIS A 470 17.65 -21.15 20.34
CA HIS A 470 16.55 -21.72 19.58
C HIS A 470 17.02 -22.14 18.19
N ARG A 471 16.34 -23.11 17.60
CA ARG A 471 16.51 -23.48 16.20
C ARG A 471 15.14 -23.51 15.52
N PHE A 472 15.11 -23.23 14.24
CA PHE A 472 13.87 -23.33 13.49
C PHE A 472 13.44 -24.77 13.23
N GLU A 473 12.14 -25.06 13.31
CA GLU A 473 11.60 -26.40 13.04
C GLU A 473 11.72 -26.76 11.54
N ARG A 474 11.95 -28.04 11.23
CA ARG A 474 12.03 -28.52 9.85
C ARG A 474 10.66 -28.40 9.15
N LEU A 475 10.67 -27.85 7.94
CA LEU A 475 9.47 -27.58 7.13
C LEU A 475 9.35 -28.44 5.86
N ILE A 476 10.45 -29.05 5.40
CA ILE A 476 10.51 -29.83 4.16
C ILE A 476 10.46 -31.31 4.51
N ASP A 477 9.38 -31.96 4.10
CA ASP A 477 9.19 -33.40 4.21
C ASP A 477 9.02 -34.01 2.81
N PHE A 478 9.48 -35.25 2.65
CA PHE A 478 9.33 -35.98 1.40
C PHE A 478 8.10 -36.87 1.48
N ASN A 479 7.12 -36.62 0.61
CA ASN A 479 5.93 -37.44 0.54
C ASN A 479 6.19 -38.65 -0.39
N GLU A 480 6.41 -39.82 0.20
CA GLU A 480 6.74 -41.05 -0.53
C GLU A 480 5.65 -41.48 -1.51
N HIS A 481 4.36 -41.25 -1.18
CA HIS A 481 3.24 -41.65 -2.02
C HIS A 481 3.15 -40.81 -3.30
N LYS A 482 3.35 -39.50 -3.18
CA LYS A 482 3.29 -38.58 -4.32
C LYS A 482 4.64 -38.41 -5.01
N ARG A 483 5.73 -38.91 -4.41
CA ARG A 483 7.13 -38.72 -4.85
C ARG A 483 7.49 -37.25 -5.06
N VAL A 484 7.02 -36.38 -4.16
CA VAL A 484 7.30 -34.93 -4.18
C VAL A 484 7.71 -34.43 -2.79
N TYR A 485 8.48 -33.34 -2.76
CA TYR A 485 8.74 -32.61 -1.53
C TYR A 485 7.53 -31.72 -1.20
N GLU A 486 7.02 -31.84 0.00
CA GLU A 486 5.94 -30.99 0.54
C GLU A 486 6.53 -30.04 1.58
N ILE A 487 6.10 -28.77 1.51
CA ILE A 487 6.55 -27.72 2.40
C ILE A 487 5.37 -27.31 3.29
N ASP A 488 5.50 -27.54 4.59
CA ASP A 488 4.49 -27.14 5.57
C ASP A 488 4.79 -25.74 6.11
N TYR A 489 4.11 -24.73 5.56
CA TYR A 489 4.24 -23.34 6.01
C TYR A 489 3.65 -23.08 7.40
N SER A 490 2.87 -24.00 7.99
CA SER A 490 2.41 -23.84 9.37
C SER A 490 3.58 -23.82 10.37
N LYS A 491 4.66 -24.54 10.05
CA LYS A 491 5.91 -24.61 10.82
C LYS A 491 6.90 -23.51 10.45
N PHE A 492 6.56 -22.61 9.53
CA PHE A 492 7.50 -21.61 9.00
C PHE A 492 8.04 -20.70 10.11
N HIS A 493 7.19 -20.24 11.02
CA HIS A 493 7.58 -19.35 12.11
C HIS A 493 8.00 -20.10 13.39
N VAL A 494 7.82 -21.43 13.43
CA VAL A 494 7.99 -22.21 14.65
C VAL A 494 9.47 -22.44 14.94
N THR A 495 9.84 -22.20 16.19
CA THR A 495 11.18 -22.43 16.72
C THR A 495 11.08 -23.31 17.96
N TYR A 496 12.11 -24.12 18.21
CA TYR A 496 12.20 -24.96 19.39
C TYR A 496 13.49 -24.64 20.16
N PRO A 497 13.45 -24.65 21.51
CA PRO A 497 14.63 -24.45 22.33
C PRO A 497 15.54 -25.68 22.25
N LEU A 498 16.85 -25.50 22.20
CA LEU A 498 17.78 -26.61 22.41
C LEU A 498 17.98 -26.77 23.93
N MET A 499 17.81 -28.00 24.43
CA MET A 499 17.74 -28.26 25.88
C MET A 499 19.09 -28.52 26.54
N ASP A 500 20.16 -28.73 25.76
CA ASP A 500 21.49 -29.02 26.27
C ASP A 500 22.36 -27.75 26.31
N ASP A 501 22.77 -27.31 27.50
CA ASP A 501 23.72 -26.22 27.70
C ASP A 501 25.09 -26.50 27.04
N ALA A 502 25.44 -27.78 26.86
CA ALA A 502 26.62 -28.20 26.10
C ALA A 502 26.55 -27.86 24.60
N GLN A 503 25.34 -27.68 24.06
CA GLN A 503 25.10 -27.30 22.66
C GLN A 503 24.90 -25.79 22.48
N ILE A 504 24.68 -25.02 23.55
CA ILE A 504 24.49 -23.57 23.48
C ILE A 504 25.25 -22.85 24.60
N PRO A 505 26.40 -22.24 24.28
CA PRO A 505 27.06 -21.34 25.21
C PRO A 505 26.14 -20.15 25.55
N SER A 506 25.95 -19.87 26.83
CA SER A 506 25.31 -18.63 27.30
C SER A 506 26.23 -17.41 27.20
N CYS A 507 27.54 -17.67 27.09
CA CYS A 507 28.57 -16.65 26.97
C CYS A 507 28.57 -15.99 25.59
N SER A 508 29.24 -14.84 25.50
CA SER A 508 29.44 -14.15 24.23
C SER A 508 30.29 -14.98 23.25
N ALA A 509 30.17 -14.68 21.95
CA ALA A 509 31.00 -15.32 20.93
C ALA A 509 32.50 -15.08 21.17
N LYS A 510 32.86 -13.90 21.72
CA LYS A 510 34.22 -13.58 22.17
C LYS A 510 34.73 -14.54 23.25
N GLU A 511 33.98 -14.71 24.32
CA GLU A 511 34.36 -15.62 25.41
C GLU A 511 34.44 -17.07 24.93
N LEU A 512 33.52 -17.48 24.06
CA LEU A 512 33.55 -18.81 23.45
C LEU A 512 34.86 -19.04 22.67
N TYR A 513 35.27 -18.05 21.88
CA TYR A 513 36.50 -18.10 21.11
C TYR A 513 37.75 -18.12 22.01
N GLU A 514 37.77 -17.31 23.07
CA GLU A 514 38.87 -17.31 24.05
C GLU A 514 38.98 -18.65 24.80
N ARG A 515 37.85 -19.23 25.24
CA ARG A 515 37.83 -20.55 25.89
C ARG A 515 38.35 -21.65 24.97
N ARG A 516 37.99 -21.61 23.67
CA ARG A 516 38.50 -22.57 22.69
C ARG A 516 39.99 -22.42 22.44
N LYS A 517 40.48 -21.18 22.40
CA LYS A 517 41.91 -20.90 22.25
C LYS A 517 42.73 -21.36 23.47
N GLN A 518 42.14 -21.42 24.66
CA GLN A 518 42.78 -21.93 25.88
C GLN A 518 42.78 -23.47 25.97
N ASN A 519 41.83 -24.13 25.32
CA ASN A 519 41.71 -25.59 25.29
C ASN A 519 42.48 -26.25 24.13
N LEU A 520 43.03 -25.46 23.21
CA LEU A 520 43.95 -25.84 22.14
C LEU A 520 45.38 -25.48 22.56
#